data_AF-A0A959YXP6-F1
#
_entry.id   AF-A0A959YXP6-F1
#
_cell.length_a   1.000
_cell.length_b   1.000
_cell.length_c   1.000
_cell.angle_alpha   90.00
_cell.angle_beta   90.00
_cell.angle_gamma   90.00
#
_symmetry.space_group_name_H-M   'P 1'
#
loop_
_entity.id
_entity.type
_entity.pdbx_description
1 polymer ?
#
loop_
_entity_poly.entity_id
_entity_poly.type
_entity_poly.pdbx_seq_one_letter_code
_entity_poly.pdbx_strand_id
1 'polypeptide(L)' 'GYRQHLAYGRLRAVETRRAIARSANTGISCVIDQRGTVWQSTEWWHEAAFRSELHTSHELTVFVRYGDLIGRLALLL' A
#
# COMPACT_ATOMS: atom_id res chain seq x y z
N GLY A 1 -6.91 0.01 14.75
CA GLY A 1 -6.14 1.07 14.07
C GLY A 1 -5.05 0.53 13.16
N TYR A 2 -3.85 0.24 13.70
CA TYR A 2 -2.65 0.02 12.88
C TYR A 2 -2.76 -1.12 11.87
N ARG A 3 -3.44 -2.24 12.20
CA ARG A 3 -3.68 -3.36 11.28
C ARG A 3 -4.57 -2.97 10.10
N GLN A 4 -5.65 -2.24 10.35
CA GLN A 4 -6.53 -1.73 9.28
C GLN A 4 -5.77 -0.71 8.42
N HIS A 5 -5.03 0.20 9.05
CA HIS A 5 -4.23 1.18 8.33
C HIS A 5 -3.16 0.51 7.46
N LEU A 6 -2.56 -0.59 7.93
CA LEU A 6 -1.65 -1.41 7.12
C LEU A 6 -2.38 -2.06 5.94
N ALA A 7 -3.55 -2.64 6.18
CA ALA A 7 -4.36 -3.26 5.13
C ALA A 7 -4.75 -2.26 4.03
N TYR A 8 -5.12 -1.02 4.40
CA TYR A 8 -5.38 0.05 3.42
C TYR A 8 -4.12 0.41 2.61
N GLY A 9 -2.95 0.46 3.24
CA GLY A 9 -1.69 0.65 2.53
C GLY A 9 -1.45 -0.42 1.46
N ARG A 10 -1.75 -1.69 1.78
CA ARG A 10 -1.65 -2.80 0.82
C ARG A 10 -2.60 -2.63 -0.36
N LEU A 11 -3.84 -2.24 -0.10
CA LEU A 11 -4.83 -1.98 -1.16
C LEU A 11 -4.37 -0.85 -2.10
N ARG A 12 -3.90 0.27 -1.53
CA ARG A 12 -3.37 1.41 -2.31
C ARG A 12 -2.18 1.01 -3.19
N ALA A 13 -1.31 0.12 -2.70
CA ALA A 13 -0.18 -0.40 -3.48
C ALA A 13 -0.65 -1.16 -4.74
N VAL A 14 -1.68 -2.01 -4.59
CA VAL A 14 -2.28 -2.76 -5.70
C VAL A 14 -2.94 -1.83 -6.71
N GLU A 15 -3.77 -0.90 -6.23
CA GLU A 15 -4.53 0.00 -7.08
C GLU A 15 -3.66 0.95 -7.89
N THR A 16 -2.53 1.38 -7.33
CA THR A 16 -1.59 2.27 -8.00
C THR A 16 -0.48 1.55 -8.74
N ARG A 17 -0.33 0.23 -8.55
CA ARG A 17 0.84 -0.56 -8.95
C ARG A 17 2.15 0.09 -8.53
N ARG A 18 2.22 0.55 -7.27
CA ARG A 18 3.41 1.18 -6.68
C ARG A 18 3.85 0.42 -5.45
N ALA A 19 5.17 0.27 -5.31
CA ALA A 19 5.75 -0.13 -4.05
C ALA A 19 5.59 1.01 -3.03
N ILE A 20 5.34 0.66 -1.77
CA ILE A 20 5.13 1.62 -0.68
C ILE A 20 6.10 1.29 0.45
N ALA A 21 6.92 2.27 0.84
CA ALA A 21 7.61 2.26 2.12
C ALA A 21 6.73 2.96 3.15
N ARG A 22 6.38 2.23 4.21
CA ARG A 22 5.55 2.71 5.31
C ARG A 22 6.42 2.84 6.56
N SER A 23 6.46 4.05 7.11
CA SER A 23 7.04 4.35 8.43
C SER A 23 5.93 4.67 9.42
N ALA A 24 5.97 4.06 10.59
CA ALA A 24 5.03 4.29 11.67
C ALA A 24 5.76 4.29 13.03
N ASN A 25 5.48 5.29 13.88
CA ASN A 25 6.19 5.47 15.15
C ASN A 25 5.92 4.33 16.16
N THR A 26 4.65 3.96 16.36
CA THR A 26 4.23 2.84 17.23
C THR A 26 3.50 1.73 16.47
N GLY A 27 3.28 1.94 15.17
CA GLY A 27 2.65 0.97 14.28
C GLY A 27 3.68 0.10 13.57
N ILE A 28 3.21 -0.83 12.74
CA ILE A 28 4.08 -1.64 11.90
C ILE A 28 4.65 -0.76 10.78
N SER A 29 5.99 -0.63 10.76
CA SER A 29 6.75 -0.10 9.63
C SER A 29 7.08 -1.25 8.69
N CYS A 30 6.91 -1.05 7.39
CA CYS A 30 7.04 -2.14 6.43
C CYS A 30 7.25 -1.66 5.00
N VAL A 31 7.60 -2.62 4.13
CA VAL A 31 7.63 -2.43 2.69
C VAL A 31 6.58 -3.29 2.03
N ILE A 32 5.82 -2.65 1.13
CA ILE A 32 4.75 -3.27 0.36
C ILE A 32 5.16 -3.24 -1.11
N ASP A 33 5.09 -4.38 -1.80
CA ASP A 33 5.31 -4.45 -3.24
C ASP A 33 4.10 -3.92 -4.03
N GLN A 34 4.24 -3.83 -5.36
CA GLN A 34 3.19 -3.35 -6.27
C GLN A 34 1.95 -4.28 -6.32
N ARG A 35 2.05 -5.50 -5.77
CA ARG A 35 0.97 -6.49 -5.66
C ARG A 35 0.32 -6.48 -4.28
N GLY A 36 0.74 -5.58 -3.38
CA GLY A 36 0.24 -5.53 -2.01
C GLY A 36 0.86 -6.58 -1.09
N THR A 37 1.91 -7.28 -1.48
CA THR A 37 2.65 -8.22 -0.63
C THR A 37 3.56 -7.43 0.31
N VAL A 38 3.51 -7.74 1.61
CA VAL A 38 4.46 -7.22 2.59
C VAL A 38 5.66 -8.14 2.61
N TRP A 39 6.83 -7.68 2.19
CA TRP A 39 8.04 -8.51 2.11
C TRP A 39 9.04 -8.21 3.23
N GLN A 40 8.90 -7.08 3.92
CA GLN A 40 9.66 -6.74 5.12
C GLN A 40 8.78 -5.94 6.08
N SER A 41 8.79 -6.27 7.37
CA SER A 41 8.01 -5.58 8.40
C SER A 41 8.68 -5.61 9.77
N THR A 42 8.48 -4.56 10.56
CA THR A 42 8.84 -4.52 11.97
C THR A 42 7.75 -5.13 12.86
N GLU A 43 8.12 -5.49 14.08
CA GLU A 43 7.16 -5.82 15.12
C GLU A 43 6.42 -4.56 15.61
N TRP A 44 5.30 -4.77 16.29
CA TRP A 44 4.46 -3.71 16.83
C TRP A 44 5.02 -3.22 18.18
N TRP A 45 5.10 -1.90 18.38
CA TRP A 45 5.71 -1.27 19.58
C TRP A 45 7.15 -1.69 19.85
N HIS A 46 7.89 -2.04 18.80
CA HIS A 46 9.30 -2.36 18.89
C HIS A 46 10.13 -1.28 18.20
N GLU A 47 11.17 -0.80 18.87
CA GLU A 47 12.14 0.10 18.27
C GLU A 47 12.95 -0.66 17.22
N ALA A 48 12.79 -0.28 15.95
CA ALA A 48 13.43 -0.97 14.85
C ALA A 48 13.74 -0.01 13.70
N ALA A 49 14.82 -0.31 12.99
CA ALA A 49 15.17 0.32 11.73
C ALA A 49 15.57 -0.77 10.72
N PHE A 50 15.22 -0.55 9.46
CA PHE A 50 15.63 -1.46 8.39
C PHE A 50 15.87 -0.66 7.10
N ARG A 51 16.64 -1.27 6.18
CA ARG A 51 16.88 -0.76 4.84
C ARG A 51 16.32 -1.74 3.82
N SER A 52 15.71 -1.20 2.78
CA SER A 52 15.04 -1.95 1.72
C SER A 52 15.21 -1.27 0.37
N GLU A 53 15.36 -2.05 -0.70
CA GLU A 53 15.29 -1.54 -2.06
C GLU A 53 13.84 -1.53 -2.57
N LEU A 54 13.44 -0.46 -3.25
CA LEU A 54 12.08 -0.29 -3.76
C LEU A 54 12.10 -0.26 -5.29
N HIS A 55 11.28 -1.10 -5.90
CA HIS A 55 11.07 -1.07 -7.34
C HIS A 55 10.04 -0.02 -7.70
N THR A 56 10.50 1.05 -8.36
CA THR A 56 9.64 2.08 -8.95
C THR A 56 9.06 1.60 -10.29
N SER A 57 7.79 1.91 -10.53
CA SER A 57 7.16 1.72 -11.84
C SER A 57 6.82 3.09 -12.43
N HIS A 58 6.59 3.20 -13.74
CA HIS A 58 5.98 4.39 -14.37
C HIS A 58 4.58 4.10 -14.94
N GLU A 59 4.11 2.87 -14.79
CA GLU A 59 2.81 2.45 -15.29
C GLU A 59 1.67 3.16 -14.53
N LEU A 60 0.59 3.42 -15.27
CA LEU A 60 -0.65 3.96 -14.74
C LEU A 60 -1.74 2.90 -14.89
N THR A 61 -2.33 2.48 -13.77
CA THR A 61 -3.44 1.53 -13.77
C THR A 61 -4.72 2.20 -14.27
N VAL A 62 -5.70 1.37 -14.66
CA VAL A 62 -7.06 1.83 -14.99
C VAL A 62 -7.65 2.63 -13.82
N PHE A 63 -7.45 2.15 -12.59
CA PHE A 63 -7.92 2.84 -11.39
C PHE A 63 -7.28 4.21 -11.20
N VAL A 64 -5.97 4.36 -11.42
CA VAL A 64 -5.32 5.68 -11.33
C VAL A 64 -5.77 6.61 -12.46
N ARG A 65 -5.99 6.08 -13.67
CA ARG A 65 -6.36 6.88 -14.85
C ARG A 65 -7.81 7.38 -14.80
N TYR A 66 -8.73 6.56 -14.32
CA TYR A 66 -10.18 6.83 -14.39
C TYR A 66 -10.87 6.94 -13.04
N GLY A 67 -10.16 6.63 -11.95
CA GLY A 67 -10.74 6.56 -10.60
C GLY A 67 -11.63 5.33 -10.41
N ASP A 68 -12.54 5.42 -9.44
CA ASP A 68 -13.52 4.38 -9.14
C ASP A 68 -14.66 4.38 -10.17
N LEU A 69 -14.38 3.87 -11.37
CA LEU A 69 -15.37 3.75 -12.44
C LEU A 69 -16.48 2.76 -12.08
N ILE A 70 -16.13 1.65 -11.41
CA ILE A 70 -17.08 0.60 -11.05
C ILE A 70 -18.07 1.12 -10.01
N GLY A 71 -17.60 1.80 -8.95
CA GLY A 71 -18.48 2.38 -7.95
C GLY A 71 -19.41 3.46 -8.51
N ARG A 72 -18.91 4.28 -9.45
CA ARG A 72 -19.74 5.29 -10.13
C ARG A 72 -20.82 4.66 -11.01
N LEU A 73 -20.50 3.60 -11.75
CA LEU A 73 -21.47 2.88 -12.57
C LEU A 73 -22.52 2.17 -11.71
N ALA A 74 -22.10 1.58 -10.59
CA ALA A 74 -23.01 0.91 -9.66
C ALA A 74 -24.02 1.85 -9.00
N LEU A 75 -23.72 3.14 -8.87
CA LEU A 75 -24.68 4.13 -8.35
C LEU A 75 -25.75 4.53 -9.37
N LEU A 76 -25.46 4.38 -10.66
CA LEU A 76 -26.36 4.73 -11.75
C LEU A 76 -27.34 3.60 -12.11
N LEU A 77 -27.05 2.36 -11.69
CA LEU A 77 -27.89 1.17 -11.85
C LEU A 77 -28.83 1.01 -10.65
#